data_AF-A0A397JF83-F1
#
_entry.id   AF-A0A397JF83-F1
#
_cell.length_a   1.000
_cell.length_b   1.000
_cell.length_c   1.000
_cell.angle_alpha   90.00
_cell.angle_beta   90.00
_cell.angle_gamma   90.00
#
_symmetry.space_group_name_H-M   'P 1'
#
loop_
_entity.id
_entity.type
_entity.pdbx_description
1 polymer ?
#
loop_
_entity_poly.entity_id
_entity_poly.type
_entity_poly.pdbx_seq_one_letter_code
_entity_poly.pdbx_strand_id
1 'polypeptide(L)'
;MSTFGKWPDYGFIINHVCLFRGEEKSPTNDKDAKAELQNKLCWVYDPAPYVLGYYANGPDVTFVAICRPLANHFPDVVNIVKSNLNQRRDRILNLRRIINLSILIKSLQDVIGWHESPEFQPIIRERQTIIVCSTNIKKTFTDDKESDRRVEKLRNVYKTLNKKRVPNVDNLLFAKNELGTVYLGPKGMSVKPKNQKKLLEAIACILEALVVMHGDDPIFHQDIRWQNIIRLPGELSEPSKWILIDWDEADRPPTQPATHLAKENHAPEVFQANHLGEVDIWSVGKLITEASEWFIDLLPSIIEFGNEMQSSNRPNARDALKKIKSFLT
;
A
#
# COMPACT_ATOMS: atom_id res chain seq x y z
N MET A 1 14.54 -6.33 -19.25
CA MET A 1 13.52 -5.25 -19.28
C MET A 1 12.89 -5.15 -17.91
N SER A 2 12.98 -4.00 -17.25
CA SER A 2 12.47 -3.81 -15.90
C SER A 2 10.94 -3.88 -15.89
N THR A 3 10.38 -4.84 -15.16
CA THR A 3 8.96 -5.21 -15.15
C THR A 3 8.09 -4.33 -14.24
N PHE A 4 8.41 -3.04 -14.13
CA PHE A 4 7.68 -2.10 -13.28
C PHE A 4 6.45 -1.59 -14.04
N GLY A 5 5.27 -1.56 -13.39
CA GLY A 5 4.00 -1.22 -14.07
C GLY A 5 3.26 -2.39 -14.72
N LYS A 6 3.53 -3.65 -14.34
CA LYS A 6 2.79 -4.82 -14.86
C LYS A 6 1.31 -4.73 -14.52
N TRP A 7 0.47 -4.76 -15.55
CA TRP A 7 -0.96 -4.98 -15.45
C TRP A 7 -1.24 -6.45 -15.82
N PRO A 8 -2.33 -7.04 -15.32
CA PRO A 8 -2.83 -8.25 -15.94
C PRO A 8 -3.28 -7.92 -17.36
N ASP A 9 -3.20 -8.91 -18.25
CA ASP A 9 -3.69 -8.76 -19.64
C ASP A 9 -5.21 -8.53 -19.64
N TYR A 10 -5.91 -9.08 -18.62
CA TYR A 10 -7.31 -8.79 -18.33
C TYR A 10 -7.54 -8.56 -16.83
N GLY A 11 -8.34 -7.55 -16.48
CA GLY A 11 -8.74 -7.29 -15.09
C GLY A 11 -10.20 -6.88 -15.02
N PHE A 12 -10.99 -7.58 -14.20
CA PHE A 12 -12.36 -7.21 -13.87
C PHE A 12 -12.40 -6.58 -12.48
N ILE A 13 -12.80 -5.31 -12.42
CA ILE A 13 -12.73 -4.48 -11.22
C ILE A 13 -14.14 -4.13 -10.75
N ILE A 14 -14.43 -4.38 -9.48
CA ILE A 14 -15.64 -3.91 -8.79
C ILE A 14 -15.20 -3.27 -7.48
N ASN A 15 -15.76 -2.11 -7.13
CA ASN A 15 -15.49 -1.43 -5.87
C ASN A 15 -13.99 -1.30 -5.58
N HIS A 16 -13.22 -0.90 -6.61
CA HIS A 16 -11.78 -0.65 -6.55
C HIS A 16 -10.89 -1.91 -6.41
N VAL A 17 -11.49 -3.11 -6.42
CA VAL A 17 -10.79 -4.40 -6.26
C VAL A 17 -10.83 -5.19 -7.57
N CYS A 18 -9.69 -5.74 -7.99
CA CYS A 18 -9.62 -6.62 -9.16
C CYS A 18 -9.90 -8.08 -8.76
N LEU A 19 -11.15 -8.52 -8.96
CA LEU A 19 -11.67 -9.81 -8.49
C LEU A 19 -11.45 -10.96 -9.47
N PHE A 20 -11.22 -10.63 -10.74
CA PHE A 20 -10.95 -11.59 -11.79
C PHE A 20 -9.81 -11.11 -12.67
N ARG A 21 -8.75 -11.91 -12.81
CA ARG A 21 -7.52 -11.55 -13.52
C ARG A 21 -7.18 -12.55 -14.63
N GLY A 22 -6.60 -12.06 -15.72
CA GLY A 22 -6.17 -12.87 -16.86
C GLY A 22 -4.74 -12.61 -17.27
N GLU A 23 -4.03 -13.67 -17.63
CA GLU A 23 -2.73 -13.61 -18.31
C GLU A 23 -2.78 -14.42 -19.60
N GLU A 24 -2.35 -13.84 -20.70
CA GLU A 24 -2.42 -14.43 -22.02
C GLU A 24 -1.04 -14.45 -22.68
N LYS A 25 -0.72 -15.59 -23.30
CA LYS A 25 0.53 -15.78 -24.06
C LYS A 25 0.20 -16.36 -25.41
N SER A 26 0.98 -15.98 -26.42
CA SER A 26 0.85 -16.57 -27.76
C SER A 26 1.27 -18.05 -27.72
N PRO A 27 0.80 -18.88 -28.67
CA PRO A 27 1.21 -20.29 -28.77
C PRO A 27 2.72 -20.48 -28.93
N THR A 28 3.41 -19.46 -29.42
CA THR A 28 4.84 -19.44 -29.73
C THR A 28 5.70 -18.80 -28.63
N ASN A 29 5.09 -18.38 -27.53
CA ASN A 29 5.78 -17.71 -26.44
C ASN A 29 6.06 -18.71 -25.32
N ASP A 30 7.33 -18.93 -25.00
CA ASP A 30 7.78 -19.85 -23.95
C ASP A 30 7.55 -19.31 -22.52
N LYS A 31 6.97 -18.11 -22.37
CA LYS A 31 6.64 -17.57 -21.05
C LYS A 31 5.48 -18.32 -20.42
N ASP A 32 5.67 -18.75 -19.18
CA ASP A 32 4.63 -19.40 -18.40
C ASP A 32 3.57 -18.38 -17.92
N ALA A 33 2.40 -18.41 -18.56
CA ALA A 33 1.25 -17.57 -18.21
C ALA A 33 0.77 -17.78 -16.77
N LYS A 34 0.83 -19.02 -16.26
CA LYS A 34 0.43 -19.36 -14.88
C LYS A 34 1.41 -18.73 -13.89
N ALA A 35 2.71 -18.88 -14.15
CA ALA A 35 3.74 -18.25 -13.32
C ALA A 35 3.65 -16.72 -13.39
N GLU A 36 3.34 -16.12 -14.55
CA GLU A 36 3.17 -14.67 -14.66
C GLU A 36 1.97 -14.17 -13.82
N LEU A 37 0.86 -14.93 -13.81
CA LEU A 37 -0.31 -14.63 -12.99
C LEU A 37 0.03 -14.64 -11.49
N GLN A 38 0.79 -15.64 -11.04
CA GLN A 38 1.29 -15.73 -9.66
C GLN A 38 2.23 -14.57 -9.31
N ASN A 39 3.22 -14.31 -10.17
CA ASN A 39 4.26 -13.30 -9.92
C ASN A 39 3.73 -11.85 -9.98
N LYS A 40 2.61 -11.61 -10.66
CA LYS A 40 1.93 -10.31 -10.73
C LYS A 40 0.88 -10.11 -9.63
N LEU A 41 0.73 -11.02 -8.67
CA LEU A 41 -0.27 -10.85 -7.64
C LEU A 41 0.38 -10.64 -6.27
N CYS A 42 0.30 -9.40 -5.77
CA CYS A 42 0.45 -9.11 -4.35
C CYS A 42 -0.89 -9.37 -3.67
N TRP A 43 -0.89 -10.20 -2.62
CA TRP A 43 -2.12 -10.60 -1.94
C TRP A 43 -2.70 -9.46 -1.10
N VAL A 44 -3.78 -8.83 -1.57
CA VAL A 44 -4.46 -7.71 -0.87
C VAL A 44 -5.94 -7.98 -0.64
N TYR A 45 -6.39 -9.22 -0.77
CA TYR A 45 -7.81 -9.59 -0.83
C TYR A 45 -8.35 -10.14 0.49
N ASP A 46 -7.70 -9.80 1.61
CA ASP A 46 -8.13 -10.26 2.93
C ASP A 46 -9.53 -9.74 3.29
N PRO A 47 -10.43 -10.59 3.82
CA PRO A 47 -10.22 -11.95 4.32
C PRO A 47 -10.61 -13.07 3.33
N ALA A 48 -10.81 -12.78 2.04
CA ALA A 48 -11.24 -13.81 1.10
C ALA A 48 -10.22 -14.97 1.01
N PRO A 49 -10.66 -16.21 0.78
CA PRO A 49 -9.76 -17.36 0.65
C PRO A 49 -9.08 -17.42 -0.72
N TYR A 50 -9.74 -16.87 -1.76
CA TYR A 50 -9.24 -16.83 -3.12
C TYR A 50 -9.87 -15.66 -3.89
N VAL A 51 -9.22 -15.26 -4.97
CA VAL A 51 -9.84 -14.53 -6.09
C VAL A 51 -9.83 -15.41 -7.33
N LEU A 52 -10.60 -15.03 -8.35
CA LEU A 52 -10.71 -15.83 -9.57
C LEU A 52 -9.78 -15.31 -10.66
N GLY A 53 -9.53 -16.15 -11.64
CA GLY A 53 -8.83 -15.71 -12.83
C GLY A 53 -8.74 -16.78 -13.90
N TYR A 54 -7.92 -16.49 -14.91
CA TYR A 54 -7.51 -17.45 -15.92
C TYR A 54 -6.08 -17.19 -16.35
N TYR A 55 -5.47 -18.21 -16.96
CA TYR A 55 -4.33 -18.02 -17.83
C TYR A 55 -4.59 -18.73 -19.16
N ALA A 56 -4.04 -18.17 -20.24
CA ALA A 56 -4.21 -18.70 -21.59
C ALA A 56 -2.87 -18.82 -22.32
N ASN A 57 -2.68 -19.95 -23.00
CA ASN A 57 -1.58 -20.18 -23.93
C ASN A 57 -2.17 -20.48 -25.31
N GLY A 58 -2.28 -19.45 -26.14
CA GLY A 58 -3.03 -19.53 -27.40
C GLY A 58 -4.50 -19.92 -27.17
N PRO A 59 -4.99 -21.02 -27.78
CA PRO A 59 -6.39 -21.44 -27.62
C PRO A 59 -6.66 -22.16 -26.29
N ASP A 60 -5.62 -22.58 -25.55
CA ASP A 60 -5.77 -23.31 -24.30
C ASP A 60 -5.99 -22.33 -23.15
N VAL A 61 -7.20 -22.30 -22.60
CA VAL A 61 -7.60 -21.43 -21.49
C VAL A 61 -7.83 -22.28 -20.24
N THR A 62 -7.23 -21.88 -19.13
CA THR A 62 -7.44 -22.52 -17.82
C THR A 62 -7.99 -21.51 -16.83
N PHE A 63 -9.19 -21.75 -16.31
CA PHE A 63 -9.72 -21.00 -15.16
C PHE A 63 -9.06 -21.47 -13.88
N VAL A 64 -8.80 -20.54 -12.98
CA VAL A 64 -8.05 -20.78 -11.74
C VAL A 64 -8.71 -20.08 -10.55
N ALA A 65 -8.47 -20.64 -9.36
CA ALA A 65 -8.58 -19.91 -8.10
C ALA A 65 -7.16 -19.50 -7.70
N ILE A 66 -6.97 -18.21 -7.41
CA ILE A 66 -5.71 -17.69 -6.87
C ILE A 66 -5.91 -17.53 -5.37
N CYS A 67 -5.28 -18.39 -4.60
CA CYS A 67 -5.49 -18.54 -3.17
C CYS A 67 -4.52 -17.70 -2.34
N ARG A 68 -4.96 -17.35 -1.13
CA ARG A 68 -4.13 -16.68 -0.13
C ARG A 68 -2.82 -17.45 0.11
N PRO A 69 -1.65 -16.79 0.16
CA PRO A 69 -0.40 -17.44 0.51
C PRO A 69 -0.44 -17.98 1.96
N LEU A 70 -0.06 -19.25 2.14
CA LEU A 70 -0.01 -19.91 3.47
C LEU A 70 1.36 -19.79 4.16
N ALA A 71 2.46 -19.65 3.39
CA ALA A 71 3.83 -19.53 3.93
C ALA A 71 4.82 -18.88 2.93
N ASN A 72 4.74 -19.22 1.63
CA ASN A 72 5.78 -18.85 0.64
C ASN A 72 5.69 -17.43 0.05
N HIS A 73 4.98 -16.50 0.69
CA HIS A 73 4.70 -15.12 0.25
C HIS A 73 4.01 -14.96 -1.13
N PHE A 74 4.06 -15.97 -2.00
CA PHE A 74 3.39 -16.00 -3.29
C PHE A 74 2.03 -16.69 -3.18
N PRO A 75 0.98 -16.12 -3.79
CA PRO A 75 -0.33 -16.75 -3.91
C PRO A 75 -0.22 -18.12 -4.58
N ASP A 76 -1.05 -19.08 -4.16
CA ASP A 76 -1.13 -20.36 -4.87
C ASP A 76 -2.13 -20.26 -6.03
N VAL A 77 -1.83 -20.87 -7.17
CA VAL A 77 -2.71 -20.83 -8.35
C VAL A 77 -3.22 -22.23 -8.63
N VAL A 78 -4.46 -22.47 -8.20
CA VAL A 78 -5.14 -23.76 -8.29
C VAL A 78 -5.97 -23.82 -9.57
N ASN A 79 -5.69 -24.81 -10.40
CA ASN A 79 -6.43 -25.02 -11.64
C ASN A 79 -7.85 -25.53 -11.33
N ILE A 80 -8.87 -24.82 -11.80
CA ILE A 80 -10.27 -25.23 -11.69
C ILE A 80 -10.65 -26.09 -12.89
N VAL A 81 -10.44 -25.57 -14.10
CA VAL A 81 -10.83 -26.27 -15.34
C VAL A 81 -10.13 -25.70 -16.56
N LYS A 82 -9.79 -26.58 -17.52
CA LYS A 82 -9.17 -26.24 -18.81
C LYS A 82 -10.17 -26.40 -19.97
N SER A 83 -10.04 -25.54 -20.98
CA SER A 83 -10.80 -25.53 -22.24
C SER A 83 -9.82 -25.33 -23.40
N ASN A 84 -10.03 -25.98 -24.55
CA ASN A 84 -9.34 -25.61 -25.79
C ASN A 84 -10.31 -24.89 -26.73
N LEU A 85 -10.14 -23.59 -26.91
CA LEU A 85 -11.06 -22.74 -27.66
C LEU A 85 -11.05 -22.97 -29.18
N ASN A 86 -10.10 -23.75 -29.73
CA ASN A 86 -10.21 -24.20 -31.12
C ASN A 86 -11.39 -25.17 -31.31
N GLN A 87 -11.76 -25.90 -30.26
CA GLN A 87 -12.88 -26.85 -30.30
C GLN A 87 -14.22 -26.14 -30.07
N ARG A 88 -15.17 -26.31 -30.99
CA ARG A 88 -16.52 -25.70 -30.87
C ARG A 88 -17.22 -26.09 -29.57
N ARG A 89 -17.11 -27.37 -29.19
CA ARG A 89 -17.67 -27.89 -27.94
C ARG A 89 -17.12 -27.14 -26.74
N ASP A 90 -15.80 -26.97 -26.67
CA ASP A 90 -15.13 -26.32 -25.56
C ASP A 90 -15.43 -24.83 -25.48
N ARG A 91 -15.66 -24.14 -26.60
CA ARG A 91 -16.15 -22.74 -26.58
C ARG A 91 -17.48 -22.63 -25.84
N ILE A 92 -18.43 -23.52 -26.13
CA ILE A 92 -19.75 -23.54 -25.46
C ILE A 92 -19.58 -23.88 -23.97
N LEU A 93 -18.74 -24.86 -23.64
CA LEU A 93 -18.44 -25.21 -22.25
C LEU A 93 -17.75 -24.06 -21.51
N ASN A 94 -16.82 -23.36 -22.15
CA ASN A 94 -16.11 -22.22 -21.59
C ASN A 94 -17.07 -21.08 -21.22
N LEU A 95 -18.03 -20.78 -22.10
CA LEU A 95 -19.10 -19.82 -21.82
C LEU A 95 -19.95 -20.23 -20.62
N ARG A 96 -20.33 -21.51 -20.51
CA ARG A 96 -21.08 -22.00 -19.34
C ARG A 96 -20.26 -21.90 -18.05
N ARG A 97 -18.96 -22.21 -18.11
CA ARG A 97 -18.03 -22.15 -16.97
C ARG A 97 -17.88 -20.71 -16.47
N ILE A 98 -17.66 -19.73 -17.35
CA ILE A 98 -17.51 -18.33 -16.93
C ILE A 98 -18.82 -17.77 -16.35
N ILE A 99 -19.98 -18.14 -16.91
CA ILE A 99 -21.29 -17.77 -16.34
C ILE A 99 -21.40 -18.32 -14.91
N ASN A 100 -21.09 -19.60 -14.71
CA ASN A 100 -21.17 -20.20 -13.37
C ASN A 100 -20.19 -19.55 -12.38
N LEU A 101 -18.96 -19.25 -12.82
CA LEU A 101 -17.95 -18.58 -11.98
C LEU A 101 -18.34 -17.13 -11.67
N SER A 102 -19.02 -16.43 -12.59
CA SER A 102 -19.42 -15.04 -12.40
C SER A 102 -20.33 -14.82 -11.19
N ILE A 103 -21.11 -15.84 -10.81
CA ILE A 103 -21.99 -15.82 -9.64
C ILE A 103 -21.20 -15.62 -8.33
N LEU A 104 -19.97 -16.15 -8.28
CA LEU A 104 -19.11 -16.03 -7.09
C LEU A 104 -18.46 -14.66 -6.96
N ILE A 105 -18.38 -13.88 -8.04
CA ILE A 105 -17.66 -12.60 -8.05
C ILE A 105 -18.29 -11.62 -7.06
N LYS A 106 -19.64 -11.56 -7.00
CA LYS A 106 -20.33 -10.66 -6.07
C LYS A 106 -20.10 -11.07 -4.61
N SER A 107 -20.20 -12.36 -4.30
CA SER A 107 -19.91 -12.86 -2.94
C SER A 107 -18.48 -12.59 -2.51
N LEU A 108 -17.50 -12.76 -3.42
CA LEU A 108 -16.11 -12.40 -3.15
C LEU A 108 -15.95 -10.89 -2.90
N GLN A 109 -16.61 -10.06 -3.70
CA GLN A 109 -16.61 -8.61 -3.49
C GLN A 109 -17.17 -8.23 -2.13
N ASP A 110 -18.28 -8.84 -1.71
CA ASP A 110 -18.92 -8.54 -0.42
C ASP A 110 -18.01 -8.93 0.76
N VAL A 111 -17.27 -10.03 0.63
CA VAL A 111 -16.28 -10.48 1.64
C VAL A 111 -15.08 -9.55 1.71
N ILE A 112 -14.52 -9.14 0.56
CA ILE A 112 -13.34 -8.27 0.48
C ILE A 112 -13.72 -6.84 0.89
N GLY A 113 -14.91 -6.39 0.50
CA GLY A 113 -15.42 -5.05 0.73
C GLY A 113 -14.97 -4.06 -0.34
N TRP A 114 -14.61 -2.87 0.11
CA TRP A 114 -14.18 -1.74 -0.71
C TRP A 114 -12.78 -1.28 -0.31
N HIS A 115 -11.97 -0.91 -1.30
CA HIS A 115 -10.65 -0.32 -1.08
C HIS A 115 -10.65 1.17 -1.42
N GLU A 116 -9.98 1.98 -0.61
CA GLU A 116 -9.84 3.41 -0.88
C GLU A 116 -9.14 3.71 -2.21
N SER A 117 -8.11 2.93 -2.52
CA SER A 117 -7.32 3.09 -3.74
C SER A 117 -7.68 2.03 -4.78
N PRO A 118 -8.18 2.42 -5.97
CA PRO A 118 -8.48 1.47 -7.04
C PRO A 118 -7.25 0.81 -7.63
N GLU A 119 -7.33 -0.51 -7.80
CA GLU A 119 -6.35 -1.26 -8.58
C GLU A 119 -6.44 -0.89 -10.06
N PHE A 120 -5.30 -0.66 -10.71
CA PHE A 120 -5.16 -0.43 -12.16
C PHE A 120 -5.88 0.78 -12.74
N GLN A 121 -6.52 1.62 -11.92
CA GLN A 121 -7.14 2.86 -12.37
C GLN A 121 -6.30 4.07 -11.92
N PRO A 122 -6.21 5.12 -12.74
CA PRO A 122 -5.49 6.33 -12.36
C PRO A 122 -6.26 7.11 -11.28
N ILE A 123 -5.55 7.44 -10.21
CA ILE A 123 -5.99 8.39 -9.18
C ILE A 123 -5.36 9.73 -9.53
N ILE A 124 -6.19 10.66 -10.00
CA ILE A 124 -5.75 12.00 -10.40
C ILE A 124 -5.77 12.91 -9.16
N ARG A 125 -4.61 13.47 -8.83
CA ARG A 125 -4.44 14.55 -7.84
C ARG A 125 -3.94 15.80 -8.58
N GLU A 126 -4.03 16.95 -7.94
CA GLU A 126 -3.72 18.26 -8.55
C GLU A 126 -2.36 18.31 -9.28
N ARG A 127 -1.32 17.68 -8.72
CA ARG A 127 0.06 17.74 -9.25
C ARG A 127 0.65 16.38 -9.62
N GLN A 128 -0.15 15.33 -9.55
CA GLN A 128 0.33 13.96 -9.76
C GLN A 128 -0.79 12.99 -10.09
N THR A 129 -0.44 11.95 -10.84
CA THR A 129 -1.28 10.76 -11.04
C THR A 129 -0.66 9.57 -10.35
N ILE A 130 -1.45 8.83 -9.58
CA ILE A 130 -1.03 7.61 -8.89
C ILE A 130 -1.77 6.42 -9.51
N ILE A 131 -1.05 5.34 -9.79
CA ILE A 131 -1.61 4.08 -10.27
C ILE A 131 -1.13 2.94 -9.36
N VAL A 132 -2.07 2.25 -8.74
CA VAL A 132 -1.80 1.02 -7.98
C VAL A 132 -1.66 -0.14 -8.98
N CYS A 133 -0.42 -0.52 -9.29
CA CYS A 133 -0.14 -1.61 -10.21
C CYS A 133 -0.27 -2.98 -9.52
N SER A 134 0.15 -4.04 -10.22
CA SER A 134 0.13 -5.42 -9.72
C SER A 134 0.86 -5.61 -8.39
N THR A 135 2.11 -5.12 -8.31
CA THR A 135 3.03 -5.36 -7.19
C THR A 135 3.70 -4.09 -6.66
N ASN A 136 3.45 -2.94 -7.30
CA ASN A 136 4.10 -1.67 -7.00
C ASN A 136 3.12 -0.51 -7.26
N ILE A 137 3.52 0.69 -6.86
CA ILE A 137 2.82 1.94 -7.10
C ILE A 137 3.58 2.72 -8.15
N LYS A 138 2.89 3.21 -9.17
CA LYS A 138 3.46 4.17 -10.13
C LYS A 138 2.93 5.55 -9.77
N LYS A 139 3.83 6.50 -9.58
CA LYS A 139 3.50 7.92 -9.39
C LYS A 139 4.12 8.71 -10.54
N THR A 140 3.32 9.57 -11.16
CA THR A 140 3.74 10.45 -12.26
C THR A 140 3.42 11.88 -11.88
N PHE A 141 4.43 12.73 -11.78
CA PHE A 141 4.28 14.17 -11.55
C PHE A 141 3.85 14.84 -12.85
N THR A 142 2.78 15.63 -12.79
CA THR A 142 2.14 16.21 -13.98
C THR A 142 2.56 17.65 -14.27
N ASP A 143 3.29 18.27 -13.35
CA ASP A 143 3.85 19.61 -13.54
C ASP A 143 5.23 19.50 -14.20
N ASP A 144 5.30 19.79 -15.49
CA ASP A 144 6.52 19.70 -16.30
C ASP A 144 7.67 20.58 -15.78
N LYS A 145 7.36 21.67 -15.06
CA LYS A 145 8.40 22.56 -14.52
C LYS A 145 9.04 22.00 -13.24
N GLU A 146 8.31 21.18 -12.51
CA GLU A 146 8.68 20.69 -11.19
C GLU A 146 8.94 19.19 -11.14
N SER A 147 8.57 18.45 -12.18
CA SER A 147 8.62 16.98 -12.23
C SER A 147 10.02 16.45 -11.97
N ASP A 148 11.04 16.97 -12.68
CA ASP A 148 12.44 16.59 -12.50
C ASP A 148 12.93 16.86 -11.07
N ARG A 149 12.63 18.06 -10.54
CA ARG A 149 13.02 18.44 -9.17
C ARG A 149 12.37 17.52 -8.14
N ARG A 150 11.10 17.15 -8.32
CA ARG A 150 10.36 16.25 -7.43
C ARG A 150 10.89 14.82 -7.47
N VAL A 151 11.17 14.30 -8.66
CA VAL A 151 11.78 12.97 -8.81
C VAL A 151 13.15 12.93 -8.13
N GLU A 152 13.97 13.97 -8.31
CA GLU A 152 15.29 14.04 -7.69
C GLU A 152 15.21 14.24 -6.17
N LYS A 153 14.26 15.04 -5.68
CA LYS A 153 13.96 15.14 -4.24
C LYS A 153 13.66 13.75 -3.65
N LEU A 154 12.72 13.02 -4.25
CA LEU A 154 12.37 11.67 -3.78
C LEU A 154 13.56 10.72 -3.81
N ARG A 155 14.38 10.73 -4.87
CA ARG A 155 15.61 9.91 -4.92
C ARG A 155 16.52 10.17 -3.73
N ASN A 156 16.73 11.44 -3.37
CA ASN A 156 17.57 11.81 -2.24
C ASN A 156 16.97 11.41 -0.88
N VAL A 157 15.65 11.49 -0.74
CA VAL A 157 14.93 10.97 0.42
C VAL A 157 15.13 9.46 0.54
N TYR A 158 14.78 8.68 -0.48
CA TYR A 158 14.91 7.22 -0.44
C TYR A 158 16.35 6.73 -0.31
N LYS A 159 17.33 7.41 -0.92
CA LYS A 159 18.76 7.14 -0.70
C LYS A 159 19.11 7.21 0.78
N THR A 160 18.48 8.12 1.51
CA THR A 160 18.74 8.38 2.92
C THR A 160 18.02 7.41 3.81
N LEU A 161 16.74 7.11 3.52
CA LEU A 161 16.00 6.04 4.20
C LEU A 161 16.77 4.71 4.10
N ASN A 162 17.28 4.39 2.92
CA ASN A 162 18.09 3.20 2.68
C ASN A 162 19.43 3.22 3.44
N LYS A 163 20.17 4.34 3.39
CA LYS A 163 21.43 4.50 4.12
C LYS A 163 21.23 4.31 5.63
N LYS A 164 20.15 4.85 6.19
CA LYS A 164 19.79 4.76 7.61
C LYS A 164 19.12 3.42 7.98
N ARG A 165 18.77 2.58 6.98
CA ARG A 165 18.02 1.33 7.15
C ARG A 165 16.72 1.54 7.94
N VAL A 166 15.98 2.60 7.58
CA VAL A 166 14.72 2.93 8.24
C VAL A 166 13.76 1.74 8.09
N PRO A 167 13.22 1.17 9.17
CA PRO A 167 12.25 0.10 9.09
C PRO A 167 10.88 0.65 8.70
N ASN A 168 9.96 -0.24 8.29
CA ASN A 168 8.54 0.10 8.11
C ASN A 168 8.28 1.28 7.14
N VAL A 169 9.03 1.33 6.04
CA VAL A 169 8.86 2.29 4.94
C VAL A 169 8.79 1.57 3.60
N ASP A 170 8.24 2.21 2.59
CA ASP A 170 8.40 1.77 1.20
C ASP A 170 9.78 2.14 0.63
N ASN A 171 10.00 1.74 -0.62
CA ASN A 171 11.27 1.87 -1.32
C ASN A 171 11.04 2.41 -2.72
N LEU A 172 11.96 3.26 -3.18
CA LEU A 172 12.07 3.60 -4.59
C LEU A 172 12.66 2.41 -5.37
N LEU A 173 11.83 1.76 -6.17
CA LEU A 173 12.24 0.65 -7.02
C LEU A 173 12.93 1.16 -8.29
N PHE A 174 12.37 2.23 -8.88
CA PHE A 174 12.84 2.77 -10.14
C PHE A 174 12.32 4.20 -10.37
N ALA A 175 13.05 5.02 -11.13
CA ALA A 175 12.66 6.38 -11.47
C ALA A 175 13.08 6.74 -12.90
N LYS A 176 12.20 7.43 -13.64
CA LYS A 176 12.42 7.99 -14.98
C LYS A 176 12.18 9.50 -14.94
N ASN A 177 13.26 10.28 -14.92
CA ASN A 177 13.21 11.75 -14.84
C ASN A 177 12.48 12.34 -16.06
N GLU A 178 12.87 11.90 -17.27
CA GLU A 178 12.26 12.32 -18.55
C GLU A 178 10.73 12.18 -18.60
N LEU A 179 10.16 11.28 -17.78
CA LEU A 179 8.71 11.02 -17.72
C LEU A 179 8.10 11.46 -16.38
N GLY A 180 8.83 12.18 -15.54
CA GLY A 180 8.38 12.59 -14.20
C GLY A 180 7.88 11.43 -13.34
N THR A 181 8.38 10.21 -13.54
CA THR A 181 7.73 8.99 -13.04
C THR A 181 8.62 8.24 -12.06
N VAL A 182 8.04 7.82 -10.94
CA VAL A 182 8.66 6.92 -9.96
C VAL A 182 7.82 5.67 -9.74
N TYR A 183 8.50 4.56 -9.41
CA TYR A 183 7.89 3.28 -9.05
C TYR A 183 8.29 2.94 -7.62
N LEU A 184 7.30 2.74 -6.76
CA LEU A 184 7.46 2.54 -5.32
C LEU A 184 6.94 1.17 -4.91
N GLY A 185 7.50 0.59 -3.85
CA GLY A 185 6.99 -0.65 -3.28
C GLY A 185 7.58 -0.98 -1.90
N PRO A 186 7.00 -1.94 -1.18
CA PRO A 186 5.96 -2.86 -1.63
C PRO A 186 4.55 -2.25 -1.72
N LYS A 187 3.68 -2.82 -2.55
CA LYS A 187 2.24 -2.54 -2.53
C LYS A 187 1.59 -3.20 -1.31
N GLY A 188 0.70 -2.49 -0.62
CA GLY A 188 -0.15 -3.05 0.43
C GLY A 188 -1.60 -2.57 0.34
N MET A 189 -2.31 -2.63 1.47
CA MET A 189 -3.73 -2.28 1.62
C MET A 189 -3.91 -0.94 2.35
N SER A 190 -4.66 -0.01 1.74
CA SER A 190 -5.16 1.20 2.41
C SER A 190 -6.37 0.82 3.27
N VAL A 191 -6.13 0.46 4.52
CA VAL A 191 -7.16 0.03 5.47
C VAL A 191 -6.89 0.64 6.84
N LYS A 192 -7.96 1.03 7.55
CA LYS A 192 -7.85 1.43 8.96
C LYS A 192 -7.70 0.19 9.86
N PRO A 193 -7.00 0.30 11.00
CA PRO A 193 -6.98 -0.76 12.00
C PRO A 193 -8.41 -1.11 12.46
N LYS A 194 -8.66 -2.39 12.76
CA LYS A 194 -10.00 -2.89 13.13
C LYS A 194 -10.19 -3.11 14.64
N ASN A 195 -9.13 -3.02 15.43
CA ASN A 195 -9.19 -3.13 16.89
C ASN A 195 -7.96 -2.46 17.52
N GLN A 196 -7.99 -2.31 18.84
CA GLN A 196 -6.91 -1.69 19.64
C GLN A 196 -5.55 -2.34 19.39
N LYS A 197 -5.46 -3.68 19.37
CA LYS A 197 -4.19 -4.38 19.12
C LYS A 197 -3.61 -3.98 17.75
N LYS A 198 -4.42 -4.00 16.69
CA LYS A 198 -3.99 -3.63 15.34
C LYS A 198 -3.64 -2.15 15.23
N LEU A 199 -4.31 -1.27 15.99
CA LEU A 199 -3.95 0.14 16.10
C LEU A 199 -2.56 0.29 16.72
N LEU A 200 -2.33 -0.31 17.89
CA LEU A 200 -1.05 -0.24 18.59
C LEU A 200 0.10 -0.85 17.76
N GLU A 201 -0.14 -1.96 17.05
CA GLU A 201 0.81 -2.53 16.09
C GLU A 201 1.17 -1.54 14.96
N ALA A 202 0.17 -0.85 14.38
CA ALA A 202 0.42 0.17 13.37
C ALA A 202 1.25 1.33 13.91
N ILE A 203 0.84 1.90 15.05
CA ILE A 203 1.55 3.01 15.69
C ILE A 203 2.98 2.61 16.07
N ALA A 204 3.20 1.40 16.57
CA ALA A 204 4.53 0.88 16.86
C ALA A 204 5.41 0.82 15.61
N CYS A 205 4.89 0.31 14.47
CA CYS A 205 5.63 0.28 13.22
C CYS A 205 6.06 1.69 12.75
N ILE A 206 5.16 2.67 12.83
CA ILE A 206 5.47 4.06 12.44
C ILE A 206 6.51 4.66 13.38
N LEU A 207 6.35 4.49 14.69
CA LEU A 207 7.32 5.00 15.67
C LEU A 207 8.70 4.35 15.53
N GLU A 208 8.78 3.06 15.18
CA GLU A 208 10.06 2.40 14.86
C GLU A 208 10.77 3.06 13.68
N ALA A 209 10.03 3.49 12.64
CA ALA A 209 10.60 4.25 11.54
C ALA A 209 11.11 5.62 12.04
N LEU A 210 10.28 6.34 12.80
CA LEU A 210 10.61 7.67 13.33
C LEU A 210 11.81 7.67 14.26
N VAL A 211 12.00 6.64 15.09
CA VAL A 211 13.19 6.50 15.95
C VAL A 211 14.48 6.54 15.14
N VAL A 212 14.50 5.91 13.96
CA VAL A 212 15.67 5.91 13.07
C VAL A 212 15.76 7.22 12.29
N MET A 213 14.63 7.71 11.78
CA MET A 213 14.58 8.95 11.00
C MET A 213 15.03 10.18 11.80
N HIS A 214 14.55 10.34 13.03
CA HIS A 214 14.82 11.48 13.91
C HIS A 214 16.18 11.40 14.63
N GLY A 215 16.95 10.33 14.43
CA GLY A 215 18.33 10.23 14.92
C GLY A 215 19.31 11.13 14.14
N ASP A 216 20.58 10.75 14.11
CA ASP A 216 21.64 11.51 13.43
C ASP A 216 21.34 11.74 11.94
N ASP A 217 21.59 12.95 11.42
CA ASP A 217 21.16 13.40 10.08
C ASP A 217 19.63 13.25 9.90
N PRO A 218 18.84 14.06 10.62
CA PRO A 218 17.41 13.86 10.72
C PRO A 218 16.69 14.18 9.41
N ILE A 219 15.62 13.42 9.17
CA ILE A 219 14.65 13.64 8.10
C ILE A 219 13.25 13.50 8.71
N PHE A 220 12.35 14.40 8.36
CA PHE A 220 10.98 14.43 8.88
C PHE A 220 9.99 14.15 7.76
N HIS A 221 8.89 13.46 8.07
CA HIS A 221 7.89 13.09 7.06
C HIS A 221 6.92 14.23 6.73
N GLN A 222 6.51 14.99 7.75
CA GLN A 222 5.60 16.15 7.69
C GLN A 222 4.13 15.87 7.33
N ASP A 223 3.81 14.81 6.59
CA ASP A 223 2.42 14.44 6.23
C ASP A 223 2.02 13.05 6.77
N ILE A 224 2.26 12.78 8.06
CA ILE A 224 1.85 11.50 8.67
C ILE A 224 0.34 11.53 8.92
N ARG A 225 -0.39 10.62 8.25
CA ARG A 225 -1.84 10.44 8.41
C ARG A 225 -2.27 9.07 7.89
N TRP A 226 -3.51 8.65 8.18
CA TRP A 226 -3.99 7.31 7.81
C TRP A 226 -3.90 7.01 6.32
N GLN A 227 -4.07 8.00 5.44
CA GLN A 227 -3.95 7.82 3.99
C GLN A 227 -2.51 7.50 3.53
N ASN A 228 -1.52 7.80 4.37
CA ASN A 228 -0.10 7.58 4.10
C ASN A 228 0.46 6.38 4.92
N ILE A 229 -0.43 5.56 5.49
CA ILE A 229 -0.09 4.35 6.24
C ILE A 229 -0.74 3.15 5.58
N ILE A 230 0.07 2.19 5.17
CA ILE A 230 -0.39 1.03 4.42
C ILE A 230 -0.11 -0.25 5.21
N ARG A 231 -1.11 -1.14 5.27
CA ARG A 231 -0.93 -2.48 5.85
C ARG A 231 -0.31 -3.41 4.82
N LEU A 232 0.79 -4.06 5.16
CA LEU A 232 1.34 -5.13 4.34
C LEU A 232 0.60 -6.45 4.57
N PRO A 233 0.53 -7.32 3.54
CA PRO A 233 0.07 -8.68 3.72
C PRO A 233 0.99 -9.40 4.72
N GLY A 234 0.43 -10.25 5.56
CA GLY A 234 1.18 -10.99 6.57
C GLY A 234 0.44 -12.26 6.99
N GLU A 235 1.12 -13.12 7.73
CA GLU A 235 0.51 -14.31 8.30
C GLU A 235 -0.53 -13.92 9.37
N LEU A 236 -1.56 -14.75 9.55
CA LEU A 236 -2.61 -14.49 10.55
C LEU A 236 -2.05 -14.57 11.99
N SER A 237 -0.99 -15.34 12.18
CA SER A 237 -0.27 -15.56 13.45
C SER A 237 0.69 -14.42 13.81
N GLU A 238 1.11 -13.60 12.84
CA GLU A 238 2.10 -12.55 13.06
C GLU A 238 1.45 -11.18 13.35
N PRO A 239 2.15 -10.29 14.08
CA PRO A 239 1.75 -8.89 14.18
C PRO A 239 1.58 -8.28 12.79
N SER A 240 0.56 -7.46 12.60
CA SER A 240 0.37 -6.80 11.31
C SER A 240 1.51 -5.84 11.07
N LYS A 241 2.14 -5.96 9.91
CA LYS A 241 3.18 -5.03 9.47
C LYS A 241 2.55 -3.85 8.75
N TRP A 242 2.93 -2.66 9.16
CA TRP A 242 2.46 -1.41 8.58
C TRP A 242 3.65 -0.59 8.11
N ILE A 243 3.47 0.18 7.04
CA ILE A 243 4.52 1.04 6.49
C ILE A 243 4.04 2.47 6.29
N LEU A 244 4.97 3.41 6.46
CA LEU A 244 4.81 4.82 6.10
C LEU A 244 5.19 5.02 4.62
N ILE A 245 4.36 5.76 3.89
CA ILE A 245 4.53 6.06 2.46
C ILE A 245 4.28 7.55 2.18
N ASP A 246 4.42 7.96 0.91
CA ASP A 246 4.12 9.32 0.43
C ASP A 246 5.09 10.41 0.93
N TRP A 247 6.39 10.20 0.71
CA TRP A 247 7.50 11.06 1.12
C TRP A 247 7.65 12.38 0.35
N ASP A 248 6.61 12.85 -0.35
CA ASP A 248 6.68 14.07 -1.17
C ASP A 248 7.01 15.31 -0.33
N GLU A 249 6.53 15.33 0.91
CA GLU A 249 6.68 16.42 1.88
C GLU A 249 7.87 16.26 2.81
N ALA A 250 8.62 15.16 2.70
CA ALA A 250 9.75 14.94 3.57
C ALA A 250 10.83 16.01 3.40
N ASP A 251 11.41 16.45 4.51
CA ASP A 251 12.41 17.53 4.54
C ASP A 251 13.45 17.31 5.65
N ARG A 252 14.51 18.12 5.61
CA ARG A 252 15.57 18.13 6.62
C ARG A 252 15.81 19.52 7.18
N PRO A 253 16.44 19.64 8.35
CA PRO A 253 16.91 20.93 8.83
C PRO A 253 17.88 21.62 7.84
N PRO A 254 17.75 22.95 7.61
CA PRO A 254 16.66 23.81 8.06
C PRO A 254 15.36 23.56 7.26
N THR A 255 14.30 23.18 7.97
CA THR A 255 13.01 22.80 7.38
C THR A 255 12.23 24.01 6.88
N GLN A 256 11.52 23.83 5.77
CA GLN A 256 10.65 24.85 5.20
C GLN A 256 9.20 24.72 5.69
N PRO A 257 8.46 25.84 5.82
CA PRO A 257 7.03 25.81 6.11
C PRO A 257 6.23 25.06 5.04
N ALA A 258 5.42 24.07 5.45
CA ALA A 258 4.55 23.31 4.56
C ALA A 258 3.17 23.99 4.38
N THR A 259 3.16 25.17 3.78
CA THR A 259 1.97 26.06 3.72
C THR A 259 0.79 25.53 2.91
N HIS A 260 1.02 24.51 2.06
CA HIS A 260 -0.02 23.87 1.27
C HIS A 260 -0.73 22.73 2.01
N LEU A 261 -0.26 22.33 3.19
CA LEU A 261 -0.92 21.31 4.00
C LEU A 261 -2.14 21.87 4.73
N ALA A 262 -3.10 20.99 5.03
CA ALA A 262 -4.34 21.33 5.71
C ALA A 262 -4.11 21.49 7.23
N LYS A 263 -4.48 22.66 7.79
CA LYS A 263 -4.18 23.00 9.20
C LYS A 263 -4.89 22.09 10.21
N GLU A 264 -6.04 21.54 9.84
CA GLU A 264 -6.85 20.64 10.64
C GLU A 264 -6.22 19.26 10.87
N ASN A 265 -5.29 18.86 9.99
CA ASN A 265 -4.70 17.52 9.96
C ASN A 265 -3.22 17.50 10.38
N HIS A 266 -2.63 18.66 10.69
CA HIS A 266 -1.19 18.80 10.89
C HIS A 266 -0.84 19.64 12.11
N ALA A 267 0.35 19.39 12.65
CA ALA A 267 0.91 20.14 13.75
C ALA A 267 1.02 21.64 13.41
N PRO A 268 0.64 22.57 14.30
CA PRO A 268 0.77 24.01 14.05
C PRO A 268 2.19 24.45 13.66
N GLU A 269 3.21 23.75 14.15
CA GLU A 269 4.62 24.05 13.94
C GLU A 269 5.10 23.70 12.53
N VAL A 270 4.43 22.78 11.80
CA VAL A 270 4.81 22.43 10.41
C VAL A 270 4.68 23.62 9.45
N PHE A 271 3.85 24.60 9.82
CA PHE A 271 3.65 25.85 9.09
C PHE A 271 4.67 26.94 9.44
N GLN A 272 5.68 26.60 10.25
CA GLN A 272 6.76 27.49 10.67
C GLN A 272 8.10 26.93 10.15
N ALA A 273 9.07 27.82 9.92
CA ALA A 273 10.40 27.42 9.49
C ALA A 273 11.18 26.82 10.66
N ASN A 274 12.11 25.90 10.38
CA ASN A 274 13.00 25.28 11.37
C ASN A 274 12.28 24.44 12.45
N HIS A 275 11.09 23.92 12.16
CA HIS A 275 10.49 22.85 12.97
C HIS A 275 11.32 21.56 12.86
N LEU A 276 11.25 20.69 13.86
CA LEU A 276 11.96 19.41 13.88
C LEU A 276 10.97 18.23 13.87
N GLY A 277 11.38 17.09 14.47
CA GLY A 277 10.59 15.87 14.49
C GLY A 277 9.33 15.93 15.34
N GLU A 278 9.13 17.02 16.11
CA GLU A 278 7.94 17.23 16.94
C GLU A 278 6.64 17.25 16.11
N VAL A 279 6.71 17.63 14.83
CA VAL A 279 5.55 17.64 13.92
C VAL A 279 5.10 16.22 13.58
N ASP A 280 6.05 15.31 13.37
CA ASP A 280 5.75 13.90 13.10
C ASP A 280 5.15 13.21 14.34
N ILE A 281 5.66 13.53 15.54
CA ILE A 281 5.11 13.00 16.81
C ILE A 281 3.68 13.48 17.04
N TRP A 282 3.42 14.76 16.81
CA TRP A 282 2.07 15.31 16.90
C TRP A 282 1.11 14.55 15.97
N SER A 283 1.53 14.31 14.73
CA SER A 283 0.73 13.57 13.75
C SER A 283 0.49 12.12 14.17
N VAL A 284 1.45 11.44 14.81
CA VAL A 284 1.23 10.11 15.38
C VAL A 284 0.18 10.14 16.51
N GLY A 285 0.21 11.17 17.37
CA GLY A 285 -0.84 11.39 18.36
C GLY A 285 -2.22 11.59 17.72
N LYS A 286 -2.26 12.35 16.62
CA LYS A 286 -3.47 12.60 15.84
C LYS A 286 -4.09 11.29 15.33
N LEU A 287 -3.28 10.35 14.81
CA LEU A 287 -3.75 9.04 14.36
C LEU A 287 -4.51 8.28 15.46
N ILE A 288 -4.04 8.36 16.71
CA ILE A 288 -4.66 7.71 17.87
C ILE A 288 -5.99 8.39 18.21
N THR A 289 -6.00 9.73 18.25
CA THR A 289 -7.22 10.47 18.59
C THR A 289 -8.30 10.33 17.52
N GLU A 290 -7.94 10.35 16.24
CA GLU A 290 -8.88 10.05 15.16
C GLU A 290 -9.42 8.63 15.31
N ALA A 291 -8.57 7.67 15.66
CA ALA A 291 -9.02 6.29 15.85
C ALA A 291 -10.06 6.13 16.96
N SER A 292 -10.06 7.00 17.97
CA SER A 292 -11.09 7.02 19.00
C SER A 292 -12.49 7.40 18.49
N GLU A 293 -12.59 8.03 17.32
CA GLU A 293 -13.88 8.40 16.72
C GLU A 293 -14.62 7.20 16.12
N TRP A 294 -13.91 6.13 15.72
CA TRP A 294 -14.52 4.91 15.18
C TRP A 294 -14.31 3.67 16.06
N PHE A 295 -13.50 3.76 17.12
CA PHE A 295 -13.37 2.71 18.13
C PHE A 295 -14.18 3.05 19.38
N ILE A 296 -15.23 2.26 19.63
CA ILE A 296 -16.08 2.43 20.83
C ILE A 296 -15.30 2.05 22.12
N ASP A 297 -14.38 1.09 22.04
CA ASP A 297 -13.73 0.48 23.21
C ASP A 297 -12.21 0.74 23.30
N LEU A 298 -11.71 1.87 22.78
CA LEU A 298 -10.28 2.21 22.92
C LEU A 298 -10.00 2.65 24.37
N LEU A 299 -8.98 2.06 25.01
CA LEU A 299 -8.67 2.38 26.40
C LEU A 299 -8.41 3.88 26.61
N PRO A 300 -9.00 4.51 27.65
CA PRO A 300 -8.80 5.94 27.93
C PRO A 300 -7.33 6.33 28.04
N SER A 301 -6.48 5.49 28.63
CA SER A 301 -5.04 5.74 28.76
C SER A 301 -4.31 5.82 27.42
N ILE A 302 -4.81 5.16 26.36
CA ILE A 302 -4.25 5.25 25.01
C ILE A 302 -4.65 6.58 24.37
N ILE A 303 -5.91 6.99 24.55
CA ILE A 303 -6.43 8.27 24.05
C ILE A 303 -5.71 9.44 24.73
N GLU A 304 -5.56 9.40 26.05
CA GLU A 304 -4.79 10.36 26.84
C GLU A 304 -3.35 10.48 26.31
N PHE A 305 -2.72 9.35 25.99
CA PHE A 305 -1.38 9.36 25.42
C PHE A 305 -1.34 9.97 24.00
N GLY A 306 -2.36 9.71 23.17
CA GLY A 306 -2.51 10.38 21.87
C GLY A 306 -2.67 11.90 21.99
N ASN A 307 -3.36 12.37 23.03
CA ASN A 307 -3.47 13.80 23.36
C ASN A 307 -2.15 14.38 23.88
N GLU A 308 -1.43 13.63 24.72
CA GLU A 308 -0.10 14.02 25.22
C GLU A 308 0.89 14.24 24.07
N MET A 309 0.90 13.33 23.09
CA MET A 309 1.72 13.45 21.87
C MET A 309 1.40 14.69 21.03
N GLN A 310 0.19 15.24 21.14
CA GLN A 310 -0.22 16.48 20.47
C GLN A 310 0.01 17.74 21.32
N SER A 311 0.38 17.59 22.60
CA SER A 311 0.64 18.69 23.52
C SER A 311 2.03 19.31 23.33
N SER A 312 2.35 20.42 24.00
CA SER A 312 3.70 21.00 24.00
C SER A 312 4.74 20.14 24.74
N ASN A 313 4.33 19.23 25.61
CA ASN A 313 5.21 18.34 26.37
C ASN A 313 5.36 16.96 25.72
N ARG A 314 5.15 16.87 24.40
CA ARG A 314 5.14 15.61 23.67
C ARG A 314 6.47 14.86 23.78
N PRO A 315 6.45 13.52 23.90
CA PRO A 315 7.68 12.71 23.97
C PRO A 315 8.43 12.70 22.64
N ASN A 316 9.70 12.30 22.66
CA ASN A 316 10.39 11.93 21.41
C ASN A 316 9.92 10.56 20.89
N ALA A 317 10.29 10.21 19.65
CA ALA A 317 9.89 8.96 19.02
C ALA A 317 10.24 7.70 19.83
N ARG A 318 11.39 7.70 20.53
CA ARG A 318 11.87 6.54 21.30
C ARG A 318 11.04 6.33 22.56
N ASP A 319 10.76 7.40 23.29
CA ASP A 319 9.94 7.36 24.50
C ASP A 319 8.48 7.02 24.15
N ALA A 320 7.98 7.58 23.05
CA ALA A 320 6.67 7.23 22.52
C ALA A 320 6.56 5.75 22.15
N LEU A 321 7.56 5.21 21.45
CA LEU A 321 7.59 3.79 21.08
C LEU A 321 7.58 2.89 22.32
N LYS A 322 8.37 3.25 23.35
CA LYS A 322 8.42 2.50 24.61
C LYS A 322 7.06 2.47 25.30
N LYS A 323 6.36 3.61 25.34
CA LYS A 323 5.02 3.70 25.93
C LYS A 323 3.99 2.88 25.14
N ILE A 324 3.99 2.98 23.80
CA ILE A 324 3.09 2.19 22.94
C ILE A 324 3.32 0.68 23.12
N LYS A 325 4.58 0.24 23.18
CA LYS A 325 4.91 -1.17 23.41
C LYS A 325 4.44 -1.66 24.78
N SER A 326 4.40 -0.81 25.81
CA SER A 326 3.85 -1.18 27.13
C SER A 326 2.34 -1.40 27.14
N PHE A 327 1.60 -0.90 26.14
CA PHE A 327 0.17 -1.20 25.97
C PHE A 327 -0.08 -2.51 25.21
N LEU A 328 0.96 -3.10 24.61
CA LEU A 328 0.88 -4.38 23.88
C LEU A 328 1.22 -5.59 24.75
N THR A 329 1.81 -5.38 25.92
CA THR A 329 2.20 -6.40 26.92
C THR A 329 1.10 -6.61 27.94
#